data_AF-A0A4D8PGV0-F1
#
_entry.id   AF-A0A4D8PGV0-F1
#
_cell.length_a   1.000
_cell.length_b   1.000
_cell.length_c   1.000
_cell.angle_alpha   90.00
_cell.angle_beta   90.00
_cell.angle_gamma   90.00
#
_symmetry.space_group_name_H-M   'P 1'
#
loop_
_entity.id
_entity.type
_entity.pdbx_description
1 polymer ?
#
loop_
_entity_poly.entity_id
_entity_poly.type
_entity_poly.pdbx_seq_one_letter_code
_entity_poly.pdbx_strand_id
1 'polypeptide(L)'
;MSKLTRRSVLAGVAASPMVETEEDSDDPMLALWQEWCTALKDARAKETERRRIEREMVARFGYPRVLVARGAGGRRDIYATTERDVTRALVGAADAKERYGRLVADLDQQQERWDMEAQRLGLDVMEREEDAAWKRVDVLTARAEHVPARSCVGSW
;
A
#
# COMPACT_ATOMS: atom_id res chain seq x y z
N MET A 1 35.51 28.70 -16.52
CA MET A 1 36.39 29.88 -16.51
C MET A 1 35.84 30.93 -17.48
N SER A 2 35.44 32.11 -16.97
CA SER A 2 35.56 33.47 -17.57
C SER A 2 35.16 33.68 -19.06
N LYS A 3 34.24 34.58 -19.49
CA LYS A 3 33.92 35.98 -19.12
C LYS A 3 32.56 36.42 -19.72
N LEU A 4 31.76 37.18 -18.96
CA LEU A 4 31.17 38.52 -19.24
C LEU A 4 31.23 39.01 -20.72
N THR A 5 30.28 39.70 -21.36
CA THR A 5 29.08 40.49 -21.00
C THR A 5 28.44 40.96 -22.32
N ARG A 6 27.13 41.21 -22.39
CA ARG A 6 26.62 42.32 -23.22
C ARG A 6 25.40 43.00 -22.59
N ARG A 7 25.64 44.26 -22.22
CA ARG A 7 24.74 45.41 -22.19
C ARG A 7 23.72 45.53 -21.06
N SER A 8 24.13 46.30 -20.07
CA SER A 8 23.32 47.23 -19.28
C SER A 8 22.56 48.25 -20.16
N VAL A 9 21.68 49.02 -19.48
CA VAL A 9 20.98 50.28 -19.84
C VAL A 9 19.46 49.99 -19.96
N LEU A 10 18.56 50.39 -19.05
CA LEU A 10 18.47 51.61 -18.23
C LEU A 10 17.85 51.39 -16.85
N ALA A 11 18.32 52.20 -15.91
CA ALA A 11 17.70 52.48 -14.62
C ALA A 11 16.37 53.23 -14.79
N GLY A 12 15.37 52.78 -14.06
CA GLY A 12 14.13 53.51 -13.78
C GLY A 12 13.61 52.99 -12.44
N VAL A 13 13.96 53.70 -11.36
CA VAL A 13 13.30 53.54 -10.06
C VAL A 13 11.85 53.98 -10.25
N ALA A 14 10.98 53.02 -10.52
CA ALA A 14 9.66 53.04 -9.96
C ALA A 14 9.74 52.08 -8.77
N ALA A 15 9.50 52.59 -7.57
CA ALA A 15 9.16 51.74 -6.45
C ALA A 15 7.99 50.87 -6.92
N SER A 16 8.25 49.62 -7.29
CA SER A 16 7.21 48.61 -7.30
C SER A 16 6.63 48.69 -5.91
N PRO A 17 5.31 48.94 -5.74
CA PRO A 17 4.71 48.49 -4.51
C PRO A 17 5.11 47.03 -4.42
N MET A 18 5.91 46.69 -3.41
CA MET A 18 5.81 45.38 -2.79
C MET A 18 4.34 45.33 -2.40
N VAL A 19 3.51 44.85 -3.33
CA VAL A 19 2.29 44.18 -2.96
C VAL A 19 2.83 43.05 -2.12
N GLU A 20 2.76 43.25 -0.80
CA GLU A 20 2.64 42.16 0.14
C GLU A 20 1.48 41.32 -0.41
N THR A 21 1.79 40.36 -1.29
CA THR A 21 0.91 39.23 -1.51
C THR A 21 1.09 38.34 -0.28
N GLU A 22 0.66 38.85 0.87
CA GLU A 22 -0.19 38.09 1.78
C GLU A 22 -1.59 37.99 1.13
N GLU A 23 -1.64 37.57 -0.14
CA GLU A 23 -2.81 36.84 -0.61
C GLU A 23 -2.54 35.42 -0.12
N ASP A 24 -2.95 35.19 1.12
CA ASP A 24 -3.44 33.91 1.57
C ASP A 24 -4.29 33.37 0.43
N SER A 25 -3.71 32.48 -0.39
CA SER A 25 -4.41 31.88 -1.51
C SER A 25 -5.38 30.88 -0.90
N ASP A 26 -6.49 31.45 -0.43
CA ASP A 26 -7.59 30.85 0.31
C ASP A 26 -8.47 30.05 -0.66
N ASP A 27 -7.83 29.33 -1.59
CA ASP A 27 -8.48 28.40 -2.49
C ASP A 27 -8.67 27.07 -1.74
N PRO A 28 -9.91 26.76 -1.32
CA PRO A 28 -10.17 25.56 -0.55
C PRO A 28 -9.89 24.30 -1.37
N MET A 29 -9.89 24.37 -2.71
CA MET A 29 -9.49 23.27 -3.58
C MET A 29 -7.97 23.05 -3.54
N LEU A 30 -7.17 24.12 -3.51
CA LEU A 30 -5.71 24.01 -3.39
C LEU A 30 -5.32 23.42 -2.03
N ALA A 31 -5.97 23.85 -0.95
CA ALA A 31 -5.78 23.28 0.38
C ALA A 31 -6.16 21.79 0.42
N LEU A 32 -7.31 21.42 -0.15
CA LEU A 32 -7.74 20.02 -0.24
C LEU A 32 -6.74 19.17 -1.04
N TRP A 33 -6.24 19.69 -2.16
CA TRP A 33 -5.24 19.01 -2.99
C TRP A 33 -3.93 18.75 -2.23
N GLN A 34 -3.45 19.73 -1.46
CA GLN A 34 -2.25 19.57 -0.64
C GLN A 34 -2.45 18.53 0.47
N GLU A 35 -3.62 18.54 1.11
CA GLU A 35 -3.98 17.53 2.12
C GLU A 35 -4.03 16.13 1.50
N TRP A 36 -4.67 16.00 0.33
CA TRP A 36 -4.75 14.74 -0.42
C TRP A 36 -3.36 14.23 -0.83
N CYS A 37 -2.48 15.10 -1.32
CA CYS A 37 -1.10 14.74 -1.65
C CYS A 37 -0.34 14.19 -0.44
N THR A 38 -0.58 14.78 0.74
CA THR A 38 0.04 14.35 2.00
C THR A 38 -0.51 13.00 2.44
N ALA A 39 -1.83 12.81 2.41
CA ALA A 39 -2.48 11.54 2.73
C ALA A 39 -2.03 10.40 1.79
N LEU A 40 -1.89 10.67 0.48
CA LEU A 40 -1.42 9.68 -0.49
C LEU A 40 0.03 9.27 -0.23
N LYS A 41 0.90 10.22 0.14
CA LYS A 41 2.29 9.90 0.50
C LYS A 41 2.36 9.02 1.74
N ASP A 42 1.56 9.33 2.77
CA ASP A 42 1.47 8.53 3.99
C ASP A 42 0.96 7.11 3.70
N ALA A 43 -0.14 6.98 2.95
CA ALA A 43 -0.70 5.67 2.57
C ALA A 43 0.31 4.79 1.84
N ARG A 44 1.06 5.35 0.88
CA ARG A 44 2.12 4.63 0.15
C ARG A 44 3.30 4.23 1.03
N ALA A 45 3.65 5.07 2.00
CA ALA A 45 4.72 4.76 2.95
C ALA A 45 4.32 3.56 3.83
N LYS A 46 3.07 3.56 4.33
CA LYS A 46 2.52 2.46 5.14
C LYS A 46 2.40 1.16 4.34
N GLU A 47 1.91 1.23 3.10
CA GLU A 47 1.89 0.09 2.19
C GLU A 47 3.28 -0.50 1.97
N THR A 48 4.29 0.35 1.81
CA THR A 48 5.67 -0.09 1.63
C THR A 48 6.18 -0.83 2.86
N GLU A 49 5.87 -0.33 4.05
CA GLU A 49 6.27 -0.97 5.31
C GLU A 49 5.51 -2.27 5.58
N ARG A 50 4.20 -2.32 5.32
CA ARG A 50 3.43 -3.58 5.40
C ARG A 50 4.02 -4.64 4.47
N ARG A 51 4.27 -4.31 3.21
CA ARG A 51 4.92 -5.22 2.24
C ARG A 51 6.33 -5.63 2.65
N ARG A 52 7.05 -4.79 3.39
CA ARG A 52 8.36 -5.15 3.95
C ARG A 52 8.20 -6.26 4.99
N ILE A 53 7.30 -6.07 5.96
CA ILE A 53 7.02 -7.07 7.00
C ILE A 53 6.52 -8.39 6.37
N GLU A 54 5.58 -8.32 5.43
CA GLU A 54 5.06 -9.49 4.73
C GLU A 54 6.18 -10.26 4.01
N ARG A 55 7.08 -9.56 3.31
CA ARG A 55 8.24 -10.20 2.67
C ARG A 55 9.19 -10.85 3.67
N GLU A 56 9.42 -10.22 4.82
CA GLU A 56 10.23 -10.81 5.89
C GLU A 56 9.58 -12.12 6.39
N MET A 57 8.27 -12.12 6.61
CA MET A 57 7.54 -13.31 7.00
C MET A 57 7.67 -14.43 5.96
N VAL A 58 7.44 -14.12 4.69
CA VAL A 58 7.54 -15.12 3.60
C VAL A 58 8.96 -15.65 3.47
N ALA A 59 9.97 -14.79 3.59
CA ALA A 59 11.36 -15.19 3.50
C ALA A 59 11.77 -16.10 4.68
N ARG A 60 11.25 -15.84 5.88
CA ARG A 60 11.66 -16.54 7.10
C ARG A 60 10.84 -17.80 7.39
N PHE A 61 9.54 -17.76 7.15
CA PHE A 61 8.61 -18.82 7.54
C PHE A 61 7.93 -19.48 6.34
N GLY A 62 7.84 -18.77 5.20
CA GLY A 62 7.08 -19.20 4.03
C GLY A 62 5.58 -19.21 4.29
N TYR A 63 4.77 -19.15 3.22
CA TYR A 63 3.31 -19.14 3.38
C TYR A 63 2.78 -20.40 4.09
N PRO A 64 1.73 -20.28 4.93
CA PRO A 64 1.03 -21.42 5.50
C PRO A 64 0.59 -22.39 4.41
N ARG A 65 1.12 -23.61 4.45
CA ARG A 65 0.80 -24.65 3.47
C ARG A 65 1.08 -26.04 3.99
N VAL A 66 0.34 -27.00 3.48
CA VAL A 66 0.54 -28.43 3.77
C VAL A 66 0.78 -29.22 2.49
N LEU A 67 1.67 -30.20 2.56
CA LEU A 67 1.97 -31.09 1.43
C LEU A 67 0.85 -32.13 1.30
N VAL A 68 0.07 -32.07 0.23
CA VAL A 68 -1.02 -33.02 0.00
C VAL A 68 -0.53 -34.26 -0.74
N ALA A 69 0.34 -34.08 -1.74
CA ALA A 69 0.90 -35.17 -2.50
C ALA A 69 2.30 -34.83 -3.00
N ARG A 70 3.22 -35.81 -2.91
CA ARG A 70 4.54 -35.68 -3.54
C ARG A 70 4.45 -35.93 -5.03
N GLY A 71 5.13 -35.10 -5.81
CA GLY A 71 5.27 -35.31 -7.23
C GLY A 71 6.10 -36.56 -7.51
N ALA A 72 5.69 -37.38 -8.48
CA ALA A 72 6.45 -38.51 -8.97
C ALA A 72 6.87 -38.28 -10.43
N GLY A 73 8.02 -38.83 -10.84
CA GLY A 73 8.49 -38.78 -12.23
C GLY A 73 8.71 -37.37 -12.77
N GLY A 74 9.31 -36.48 -11.98
CA GLY A 74 9.58 -35.09 -12.37
C GLY A 74 8.40 -34.13 -12.22
N ARG A 75 7.25 -34.59 -11.71
CA ARG A 75 6.14 -33.72 -11.33
C ARG A 75 6.49 -32.94 -10.06
N ARG A 76 5.92 -31.74 -9.91
CA ARG A 76 6.05 -30.92 -8.70
C ARG A 76 5.16 -31.46 -7.58
N ASP A 77 5.58 -31.20 -6.35
CA ASP A 77 4.78 -31.42 -5.16
C ASP A 77 3.51 -30.55 -5.18
N ILE A 78 2.43 -31.11 -4.66
CA ILE A 78 1.12 -30.46 -4.54
C ILE A 78 0.94 -29.99 -3.11
N TYR A 79 0.84 -28.68 -2.93
CA TYR A 79 0.56 -28.05 -1.66
C TYR A 79 -0.87 -27.50 -1.62
N ALA A 80 -1.47 -27.50 -0.44
CA ALA A 80 -2.71 -26.80 -0.15
C ALA A 80 -2.41 -25.62 0.79
N THR A 81 -3.00 -24.47 0.48
CA THR A 81 -2.96 -23.25 1.30
C THR A 81 -4.33 -22.94 1.92
N THR A 82 -5.37 -23.66 1.50
CA THR A 82 -6.74 -23.51 2.02
C THR A 82 -7.38 -24.88 2.19
N GLU A 83 -8.40 -24.98 3.05
CA GLU A 83 -9.24 -26.18 3.20
C GLU A 83 -9.92 -26.58 1.88
N ARG A 84 -10.27 -25.60 1.03
CA ARG A 84 -10.79 -25.85 -0.32
C ARG A 84 -9.75 -26.52 -1.22
N ASP A 85 -8.47 -26.16 -1.09
CA ASP A 85 -7.39 -26.80 -1.83
C ASP A 85 -7.17 -28.24 -1.35
N VAL A 86 -7.24 -28.48 -0.03
CA VAL A 86 -7.22 -29.83 0.56
C VAL A 86 -8.35 -30.68 -0.03
N THR A 87 -9.59 -30.16 0.01
CA THR A 87 -10.77 -30.84 -0.55
C THR A 87 -10.55 -31.21 -2.02
N ARG A 88 -10.09 -30.25 -2.83
CA ARG A 88 -9.86 -30.45 -4.26
C ARG A 88 -8.78 -31.51 -4.51
N ALA A 89 -7.71 -31.50 -3.73
CA ALA A 89 -6.59 -32.40 -3.90
C ALA A 89 -6.88 -33.84 -3.46
N LEU A 90 -7.92 -34.06 -2.64
CA LEU A 90 -8.34 -35.38 -2.17
C LEU A 90 -9.49 -35.99 -2.97
N VAL A 91 -9.99 -35.32 -4.01
CA VAL A 91 -11.05 -35.87 -4.87
C VAL A 91 -10.62 -37.22 -5.46
N GLY A 92 -11.41 -38.26 -5.22
CA GLY A 92 -11.17 -39.61 -5.72
C GLY A 92 -10.13 -40.43 -4.95
N ALA A 93 -9.57 -39.91 -3.86
CA ALA A 93 -8.68 -40.66 -2.99
C ALA A 93 -9.47 -41.64 -2.10
N ALA A 94 -9.03 -42.91 -2.04
CA ALA A 94 -9.69 -43.95 -1.24
C ALA A 94 -9.62 -43.67 0.28
N ASP A 95 -8.59 -42.93 0.72
CA ASP A 95 -8.30 -42.54 2.10
C ASP A 95 -8.67 -41.06 2.40
N ALA A 96 -9.48 -40.43 1.55
CA ALA A 96 -9.78 -39.00 1.60
C ALA A 96 -10.23 -38.51 2.98
N LYS A 97 -11.13 -39.23 3.65
CA LYS A 97 -11.68 -38.80 4.96
C LYS A 97 -10.61 -38.73 6.05
N GLU A 98 -9.74 -39.72 6.13
CA GLU A 98 -8.66 -39.75 7.14
C GLU A 98 -7.62 -38.66 6.85
N ARG A 99 -7.22 -38.52 5.58
CA ARG A 99 -6.25 -37.50 5.17
C ARG A 99 -6.77 -36.09 5.32
N TYR A 100 -8.05 -35.87 5.07
CA TYR A 100 -8.68 -34.56 5.20
C TYR A 100 -8.49 -33.99 6.60
N GLY A 101 -8.91 -34.73 7.64
CA GLY A 101 -8.84 -34.25 9.01
C GLY A 101 -7.41 -33.92 9.45
N ARG A 102 -6.44 -34.75 9.04
CA ARG A 102 -5.01 -34.51 9.32
C ARG A 102 -4.48 -33.27 8.58
N LEU A 103 -4.76 -33.15 7.28
CA LEU A 103 -4.27 -32.04 6.46
C LEU A 103 -4.86 -30.69 6.87
N VAL A 104 -6.14 -30.66 7.25
CA VAL A 104 -6.78 -29.44 7.78
C VAL A 104 -6.17 -29.06 9.12
N ALA A 105 -6.02 -30.00 10.06
CA ALA A 105 -5.38 -29.71 11.34
C ALA A 105 -3.91 -29.24 11.19
N ASP A 106 -3.16 -29.85 10.27
CA ASP A 106 -1.79 -29.42 9.96
C ASP A 106 -1.79 -28.00 9.36
N LEU A 107 -2.77 -27.66 8.51
CA LEU A 107 -2.90 -26.34 7.90
C LEU A 107 -3.25 -25.28 8.94
N ASP A 108 -4.21 -25.58 9.83
CA ASP A 108 -4.58 -24.71 10.95
C ASP A 108 -3.37 -24.44 11.85
N GLN A 109 -2.57 -25.47 12.16
CA GLN A 109 -1.33 -25.30 12.92
C GLN A 109 -0.30 -24.41 12.18
N GLN A 110 -0.17 -24.53 10.85
CA GLN A 110 0.71 -23.62 10.10
C GLN A 110 0.17 -22.19 10.13
N GLN A 111 -1.16 -22.01 10.03
CA GLN A 111 -1.80 -20.71 10.09
C GLN A 111 -1.61 -20.05 11.45
N GLU A 112 -1.83 -20.77 12.55
CA GLU A 112 -1.61 -20.27 13.91
C GLU A 112 -0.16 -19.80 14.13
N ARG A 113 0.82 -20.56 13.64
CA ARG A 113 2.24 -20.16 13.72
C ARG A 113 2.51 -18.89 12.94
N TRP A 114 1.94 -18.78 11.76
CA TRP A 114 2.08 -17.58 10.93
C TRP A 114 1.42 -16.37 11.58
N ASP A 115 0.23 -16.53 12.14
CA ASP A 115 -0.51 -15.46 12.82
C ASP A 115 0.22 -14.98 14.09
N MET A 116 0.80 -15.90 14.88
CA MET A 116 1.65 -15.53 16.02
C MET A 116 2.87 -14.71 15.58
N GLU A 117 3.50 -15.07 14.46
CA GLU A 117 4.64 -14.31 13.93
C GLU A 117 4.21 -12.97 13.32
N ALA A 118 3.05 -12.92 12.65
CA ALA A 118 2.45 -11.69 12.15
C ALA A 118 2.20 -10.71 13.30
N GLN A 119 1.60 -11.20 14.38
CA GLN A 119 1.37 -10.42 15.59
C GLN A 119 2.69 -9.94 16.22
N ARG A 120 3.70 -10.81 16.31
CA ARG A 120 5.02 -10.46 16.86
C ARG A 120 5.74 -9.38 16.04
N LEU A 121 5.55 -9.38 14.73
CA LEU A 121 6.10 -8.38 13.81
C LEU A 121 5.19 -7.14 13.65
N GLY A 122 4.01 -7.14 14.26
CA GLY A 122 3.07 -6.02 14.21
C GLY A 122 2.34 -5.87 12.87
N LEU A 123 2.24 -6.94 12.07
CA LEU A 123 1.60 -6.90 10.75
C LEU A 123 0.13 -6.44 10.85
N ASP A 124 -0.65 -6.97 11.79
CA ASP A 124 -2.07 -6.60 11.98
C ASP A 124 -2.27 -5.13 12.37
N VAL A 125 -1.29 -4.54 13.06
CA VAL A 125 -1.31 -3.12 13.41
C VAL A 125 -1.02 -2.30 12.15
N MET A 126 0.00 -2.70 11.40
CA MET A 126 0.40 -2.04 10.15
C MET A 126 -0.72 -2.09 9.09
N GLU A 127 -1.42 -3.21 8.95
CA GLU A 127 -2.57 -3.37 8.07
C GLU A 127 -3.69 -2.38 8.41
N ARG A 128 -4.03 -2.26 9.70
CA ARG A 128 -5.05 -1.29 10.15
C ARG A 128 -4.63 0.16 9.89
N GLU A 129 -3.35 0.47 10.07
CA GLU A 129 -2.84 1.81 9.78
C GLU A 129 -2.82 2.12 8.28
N GLU A 130 -2.43 1.16 7.44
CA GLU A 130 -2.50 1.26 5.98
C GLU A 130 -3.94 1.48 5.52
N ASP A 131 -4.88 0.65 6.00
CA ASP A 131 -6.31 0.78 5.70
C ASP A 131 -6.86 2.15 6.09
N ALA A 132 -6.47 2.66 7.27
CA ALA A 132 -6.89 3.97 7.73
C ALA A 132 -6.34 5.10 6.84
N ALA A 133 -5.09 4.99 6.37
CA ALA A 133 -4.48 5.96 5.49
C ALA A 133 -5.13 5.95 4.09
N TRP A 134 -5.42 4.78 3.52
CA TRP A 134 -6.16 4.69 2.26
C TRP A 134 -7.59 5.22 2.38
N LYS A 135 -8.30 4.90 3.47
CA LYS A 135 -9.62 5.48 3.76
C LYS A 135 -9.57 7.00 3.82
N ARG A 136 -8.49 7.60 4.36
CA ARG A 136 -8.33 9.06 4.35
C ARG A 136 -8.19 9.61 2.93
N VAL A 137 -7.43 8.94 2.06
CA VAL A 137 -7.32 9.30 0.64
C VAL A 137 -8.69 9.27 -0.03
N ASP A 138 -9.48 8.22 0.21
CA ASP A 138 -10.83 8.08 -0.35
C ASP A 138 -11.76 9.19 0.13
N VAL A 139 -11.75 9.50 1.43
CA VAL A 139 -12.56 10.59 2.02
C VAL A 139 -12.20 11.94 1.40
N LEU A 140 -10.90 12.24 1.24
CA LEU A 140 -10.46 13.49 0.63
C LEU A 140 -10.81 13.56 -0.86
N THR A 141 -10.74 12.43 -1.56
CA THR A 141 -11.15 12.31 -2.96
C THR A 141 -12.65 12.61 -3.11
N ALA A 142 -13.50 12.00 -2.28
CA ALA A 142 -14.93 12.24 -2.27
C ALA A 142 -15.28 13.70 -1.93
N ARG A 143 -14.53 14.33 -1.00
CA ARG A 143 -14.74 15.73 -0.62
C ARG A 143 -14.51 16.70 -1.79
N ALA A 144 -13.67 16.37 -2.76
CA ALA A 144 -13.38 17.23 -3.91
C ALA A 144 -14.63 17.55 -4.74
N GLU A 145 -15.64 16.69 -4.74
CA GLU A 145 -16.92 16.92 -5.43
C GLU A 145 -17.72 18.10 -4.86
N HIS A 146 -17.40 18.53 -3.64
CA HIS A 146 -18.15 19.54 -2.90
C HIS A 146 -17.34 20.79 -2.56
N VAL A 147 -16.07 20.85 -2.96
CA VAL A 147 -15.21 22.00 -2.71
C VAL A 147 -15.17 22.90 -3.94
N PRO A 148 -15.49 24.21 -3.82
CA PRO A 148 -15.40 25.12 -4.96
C PRO A 148 -13.93 25.38 -5.32
N ALA A 149 -13.59 25.29 -6.59
CA ALA A 149 -12.32 25.81 -7.09
C ALA A 149 -12.44 27.33 -7.25
N ARG A 150 -11.66 28.10 -6.48
CA ARG A 150 -11.68 29.57 -6.55
C ARG A 150 -10.58 30.12 -7.45
N SER A 151 -9.54 29.34 -7.72
CA SER A 151 -8.52 29.64 -8.71
C SER A 151 -8.52 28.56 -9.80
N CYS A 152 -9.07 28.90 -10.97
CA CYS A 152 -8.68 28.20 -12.19
C CYS A 152 -7.31 28.76 -12.60
N VAL A 153 -6.23 28.27 -12.01
CA VAL A 153 -4.87 28.61 -12.49
C VAL A 153 -4.71 27.96 -13.87
N GLY A 154 -5.01 28.74 -14.90
CA GLY A 154 -5.02 28.31 -16.29
C GLY A 154 -5.65 29.31 -17.24
N SER A 155 -5.37 30.61 -17.09
CA SER A 155 -5.46 31.53 -18.24
C SER A 155 -4.08 31.52 -18.91
N TRP A 156 -3.94 30.67 -19.92
CA TRP A 156 -2.84 30.75 -20.89
C TRP A 156 -3.10 31.88 -21.89
#